data_AF-A0A6L4Z6D0-F1
#
_entry.id   AF-A0A6L4Z6D0-F1
#
_cell.length_a   1.000
_cell.length_b   1.000
_cell.length_c   1.000
_cell.angle_alpha   90.00
_cell.angle_beta   90.00
_cell.angle_gamma   90.00
#
_symmetry.space_group_name_H-M   'P 1'
#
loop_
_entity.id
_entity.type
_entity.pdbx_description
1 polymer ?
#
loop_
_entity_poly.entity_id
_entity_poly.type
_entity_poly.pdbx_seq_one_letter_code
_entity_poly.pdbx_strand_id
1 'polypeptide(L)'
;IINETLAKRYWFNQSPVGKRISYNSTNGPFNIEIIGVVKDGKYLSLSDTGRPFIYCPLEQSDNTSVSLILRTDLGAQTAISMARYEIKKIDSNLPVFNVGTLREHLGFSLLPARITGVLLGYFGILALSIASVGLYGVMFYSVIQRTREIGIRIALGAKKTDILKLIVGKGLLLASIGVAIGTAIAFTLSHLMSEFLYGISSTDPITFLIIPSLLMTVALIASYIPAHRATKIDPLVALRKD
;
A
#
# COMPACT_ATOMS: atom_id res chain seq x y z
N ILE A 1 -21.44 -28.49 6.61
CA ILE A 1 -21.79 -27.07 6.35
C ILE A 1 -20.95 -26.59 5.16
N ILE A 2 -21.49 -25.75 4.26
CA ILE A 2 -20.78 -25.24 3.09
C ILE A 2 -20.70 -23.71 3.10
N ASN A 3 -19.81 -23.11 2.32
CA ASN A 3 -19.79 -21.65 2.15
C ASN A 3 -20.73 -21.17 1.02
N GLU A 4 -21.01 -19.87 1.01
CA GLU A 4 -21.86 -19.22 0.00
C GLU A 4 -21.35 -19.42 -1.42
N THR A 5 -20.04 -19.35 -1.66
CA THR A 5 -19.47 -19.55 -2.99
C THR A 5 -19.79 -20.95 -3.53
N LEU A 6 -19.66 -22.00 -2.71
CA LEU A 6 -20.00 -23.35 -3.10
C LEU A 6 -21.51 -23.50 -3.35
N ALA A 7 -22.32 -22.92 -2.47
CA ALA A 7 -23.78 -22.92 -2.61
C ALA A 7 -24.22 -22.27 -3.93
N LYS A 8 -23.70 -21.09 -4.25
CA LYS A 8 -24.03 -20.35 -5.49
C LYS A 8 -23.56 -21.08 -6.74
N ARG A 9 -22.42 -21.79 -6.68
CA ARG A 9 -21.85 -22.50 -7.82
C ARG A 9 -22.67 -23.72 -8.24
N TYR A 10 -23.16 -24.51 -7.28
CA TYR A 10 -23.83 -25.79 -7.57
C TYR A 10 -25.36 -25.73 -7.42
N TRP A 11 -25.89 -24.82 -6.60
CA TRP A 11 -27.32 -24.67 -6.35
C TRP A 11 -27.76 -23.23 -6.56
N PHE A 12 -27.53 -22.71 -7.77
CA PHE A 12 -27.94 -21.36 -8.14
C PHE A 12 -29.47 -21.21 -7.95
N ASN A 13 -29.86 -20.29 -7.08
CA ASN A 13 -31.27 -19.99 -6.75
C ASN A 13 -32.07 -21.16 -6.16
N GLN A 14 -31.41 -22.20 -5.62
CA GLN A 14 -32.04 -23.33 -4.93
C GLN A 14 -31.48 -23.47 -3.52
N SER A 15 -32.29 -23.97 -2.58
CA SER A 15 -31.78 -24.27 -1.23
C SER A 15 -30.83 -25.48 -1.30
N PRO A 16 -29.56 -25.32 -0.90
CA PRO A 16 -28.61 -26.43 -0.86
C PRO A 16 -28.84 -27.34 0.37
N VAL A 17 -29.60 -26.88 1.37
CA VAL A 17 -29.82 -27.64 2.61
C VAL A 17 -30.64 -28.92 2.31
N GLY A 18 -30.21 -30.05 2.87
CA GLY A 18 -30.80 -31.38 2.65
C GLY A 18 -30.30 -32.08 1.38
N LYS A 19 -29.46 -31.43 0.56
CA LYS A 19 -28.81 -32.08 -0.60
C LYS A 19 -27.57 -32.84 -0.16
N ARG A 20 -27.18 -33.85 -0.94
CA ARG A 20 -25.98 -34.67 -0.69
C ARG A 20 -24.86 -34.32 -1.66
N ILE A 21 -23.64 -34.30 -1.14
CA ILE A 21 -22.40 -34.13 -1.90
C ILE A 21 -21.58 -35.40 -1.74
N SER A 22 -21.07 -35.92 -2.85
CA SER A 22 -20.02 -36.94 -2.85
C SER A 22 -18.70 -36.29 -3.24
N TYR A 23 -17.65 -36.53 -2.47
CA TYR A 23 -16.29 -36.18 -2.88
C TYR A 23 -15.34 -37.36 -2.63
N ASN A 24 -14.30 -37.46 -3.44
CA ASN A 24 -13.30 -38.51 -3.27
C ASN A 24 -12.42 -38.18 -2.05
N SER A 25 -12.52 -38.99 -1.02
CA SER A 25 -11.59 -39.02 0.11
C SER A 25 -10.59 -40.17 -0.07
N THR A 26 -9.55 -40.19 0.77
CA THR A 26 -8.52 -41.23 0.79
C THR A 26 -9.11 -42.64 1.02
N ASN A 27 -10.26 -42.73 1.70
CA ASN A 27 -10.94 -43.99 2.04
C ASN A 27 -12.13 -44.32 1.12
N GLY A 28 -12.31 -43.60 0.00
CA GLY A 28 -13.41 -43.81 -0.96
C GLY A 28 -14.36 -42.61 -1.09
N PRO A 29 -15.46 -42.76 -1.84
CA PRO A 29 -16.43 -41.68 -2.05
C PRO A 29 -17.16 -41.37 -0.73
N PHE A 30 -16.91 -40.18 -0.19
CA PHE A 30 -17.49 -39.72 1.06
C PHE A 30 -18.77 -38.93 0.77
N ASN A 31 -19.92 -39.48 1.19
CA ASN A 31 -21.23 -38.89 0.99
C ASN A 31 -21.66 -38.11 2.23
N ILE A 32 -21.86 -36.79 2.09
CA ILE A 32 -22.29 -35.90 3.17
C ILE A 32 -23.57 -35.15 2.80
N GLU A 33 -24.39 -34.89 3.81
CA GLU A 33 -25.57 -34.05 3.69
C GLU A 33 -25.26 -32.60 4.10
N ILE A 34 -25.77 -31.66 3.32
CA ILE A 34 -25.60 -30.24 3.59
C ILE A 34 -26.65 -29.81 4.63
N ILE A 35 -26.19 -29.54 5.85
CA ILE A 35 -27.06 -29.08 6.96
C ILE A 35 -27.12 -27.54 7.10
N GLY A 36 -26.31 -26.79 6.35
CA GLY A 36 -26.27 -25.34 6.48
C GLY A 36 -25.24 -24.66 5.59
N VAL A 37 -25.40 -23.33 5.45
CA VAL A 37 -24.54 -22.44 4.65
C VAL A 37 -23.97 -21.34 5.55
N VAL A 38 -22.69 -21.02 5.37
CA VAL A 38 -21.99 -19.93 6.07
C VAL A 38 -21.41 -18.93 5.08
N LYS A 39 -21.15 -17.71 5.56
CA LYS A 39 -20.48 -16.67 4.77
C LYS A 39 -19.10 -17.13 4.29
N ASP A 40 -18.69 -16.61 3.15
CA ASP A 40 -17.37 -16.88 2.60
C ASP A 40 -16.26 -16.35 3.52
N GLY A 41 -15.28 -17.21 3.78
CA GLY A 41 -14.08 -16.88 4.53
C GLY A 41 -12.84 -16.78 3.63
N LYS A 42 -11.71 -16.44 4.25
CA LYS A 42 -10.38 -16.56 3.65
C LYS A 42 -9.77 -17.87 4.14
N TYR A 43 -9.43 -18.78 3.22
CA TYR A 43 -9.08 -20.16 3.59
C TYR A 43 -7.60 -20.48 3.37
N LEU A 44 -7.06 -20.20 2.18
CA LEU A 44 -5.63 -20.44 1.88
C LEU A 44 -4.79 -19.18 1.91
N SER A 45 -5.35 -18.06 1.50
CA SER A 45 -4.65 -16.79 1.45
C SER A 45 -5.59 -15.65 1.83
N LEU A 46 -5.00 -14.53 2.25
CA LEU A 46 -5.74 -13.29 2.46
C LEU A 46 -6.31 -12.73 1.14
N SER A 47 -5.71 -13.11 0.01
CA SER A 47 -6.15 -12.77 -1.35
C SER A 47 -7.27 -13.67 -1.90
N ASP A 48 -7.70 -14.71 -1.18
CA ASP A 48 -8.69 -15.68 -1.66
C ASP A 48 -10.04 -15.00 -1.95
N THR A 49 -10.52 -15.03 -3.19
CA THR A 49 -11.73 -14.30 -3.64
C THR A 49 -13.03 -15.07 -3.44
N GLY A 50 -12.99 -16.12 -2.61
CA GLY A 50 -14.11 -17.03 -2.42
C GLY A 50 -13.87 -18.28 -3.25
N ARG A 51 -13.32 -19.29 -2.59
CA ARG A 51 -13.22 -20.66 -3.12
C ARG A 51 -14.32 -21.52 -2.51
N PRO A 52 -14.81 -22.54 -3.21
CA PRO A 52 -15.70 -23.53 -2.61
C PRO A 52 -15.02 -24.19 -1.40
N PHE A 53 -15.72 -24.22 -0.26
CA PHE A 53 -15.22 -24.76 1.00
C PHE A 53 -16.30 -25.54 1.75
N ILE A 54 -15.90 -26.63 2.38
CA ILE A 54 -16.76 -27.54 3.13
C ILE A 54 -16.23 -27.64 4.56
N TYR A 55 -17.10 -27.41 5.53
CA TYR A 55 -16.86 -27.65 6.95
C TYR A 55 -17.52 -28.98 7.33
N CYS A 56 -16.69 -29.92 7.77
CA CYS A 56 -17.09 -31.24 8.24
C CYS A 56 -16.71 -31.40 9.72
N PRO A 57 -17.54 -32.07 10.56
CA PRO A 57 -17.13 -32.45 11.90
C PRO A 57 -15.85 -33.30 11.87
N LEU A 58 -14.96 -33.07 12.84
CA LEU A 58 -13.68 -33.79 12.91
C LEU A 58 -13.88 -35.31 13.02
N GLU A 59 -14.90 -35.76 13.74
CA GLU A 59 -15.26 -37.18 13.91
C GLU A 59 -15.59 -37.89 12.58
N GLN A 60 -15.99 -37.13 11.56
CA GLN A 60 -16.34 -37.63 10.23
C GLN A 60 -15.21 -37.41 9.21
N SER A 61 -14.08 -36.85 9.64
CA SER A 61 -12.95 -36.51 8.77
C SER A 61 -11.87 -37.58 8.87
N ASP A 62 -11.41 -38.09 7.73
CA ASP A 62 -10.25 -39.00 7.64
C ASP A 62 -8.90 -38.29 7.94
N ASN A 63 -8.91 -36.97 8.12
CA ASN A 63 -7.70 -36.18 8.33
C ASN A 63 -7.17 -36.30 9.77
N THR A 64 -5.95 -36.82 9.89
CA THR A 64 -5.21 -36.94 11.17
C THR A 64 -4.47 -35.67 11.57
N SER A 65 -4.34 -34.69 10.68
CA SER A 65 -3.73 -33.39 11.01
C SER A 65 -4.75 -32.45 11.65
N VAL A 66 -4.67 -32.29 12.97
CA VAL A 66 -5.56 -31.42 13.74
C VAL A 66 -4.84 -30.14 14.14
N SER A 67 -5.46 -29.00 13.85
CA SER A 67 -5.03 -27.71 14.37
C SER A 67 -6.01 -27.24 15.44
N LEU A 68 -5.51 -26.98 16.64
CA LEU A 68 -6.32 -26.46 17.74
C LEU A 68 -6.30 -24.93 17.73
N ILE A 69 -7.48 -24.32 17.62
CA ILE A 69 -7.63 -22.87 17.69
C ILE A 69 -8.27 -22.53 19.03
N LEU A 70 -7.56 -21.77 19.85
CA LEU A 70 -8.02 -21.33 21.17
C LEU A 70 -8.37 -19.85 21.14
N ARG A 71 -9.57 -19.51 21.62
CA ARG A 71 -9.99 -18.14 21.88
C ARG A 71 -9.97 -17.91 23.38
N THR A 72 -9.23 -16.90 23.83
CA THR A 72 -9.03 -16.61 25.24
C THR A 72 -8.76 -15.12 25.43
N ASP A 73 -9.17 -14.59 26.58
CA ASP A 73 -8.87 -13.22 27.01
C ASP A 73 -7.54 -13.15 27.79
N LEU A 74 -6.92 -14.29 28.05
CA LEU A 74 -5.63 -14.40 28.72
C LEU A 74 -4.48 -14.02 27.77
N GLY A 75 -3.36 -13.56 28.33
CA GLY A 75 -2.15 -13.30 27.56
C GLY A 75 -1.72 -14.54 26.75
N ALA A 76 -1.34 -14.34 25.50
CA ALA A 76 -1.01 -15.41 24.55
C ALA A 76 -0.03 -16.45 25.12
N GLN A 77 1.03 -15.99 25.78
CA GLN A 77 2.05 -16.87 26.36
C GLN A 77 1.47 -17.76 27.46
N THR A 78 0.61 -17.20 28.31
CA THR A 78 -0.04 -17.93 29.40
C THR A 78 -0.99 -19.00 28.85
N ALA A 79 -1.83 -18.65 27.86
CA ALA A 79 -2.73 -19.58 27.22
C ALA A 79 -2.01 -20.71 26.49
N ILE A 80 -0.94 -20.39 25.76
CA ILE A 80 -0.09 -21.38 25.08
C ILE A 80 0.53 -22.34 26.10
N SER A 81 1.04 -21.81 27.21
CA SER A 81 1.69 -22.62 28.25
C SER A 81 0.71 -23.57 28.91
N MET A 82 -0.51 -23.11 29.22
CA MET A 82 -1.59 -23.94 29.77
C MET A 82 -2.05 -25.02 28.79
N ALA A 83 -2.27 -24.65 27.52
CA ALA A 83 -2.65 -25.61 26.49
C ALA A 83 -1.58 -26.69 26.29
N ARG A 84 -0.30 -26.31 26.24
CA ARG A 84 0.82 -27.25 26.13
C ARG A 84 0.90 -28.17 27.34
N TYR A 85 0.65 -27.66 28.55
CA TYR A 85 0.64 -28.47 29.77
C TYR A 85 -0.46 -29.53 29.74
N GLU A 86 -1.68 -29.17 29.32
CA GLU A 86 -2.80 -30.13 29.20
C GLU A 86 -2.58 -31.14 28.07
N ILE A 87 -2.06 -30.73 26.91
CA ILE A 87 -1.72 -31.67 25.81
C ILE A 87 -0.68 -32.69 26.27
N LYS A 88 0.35 -32.23 27.00
CA LYS A 88 1.42 -33.11 27.50
C LYS A 88 0.92 -34.16 28.50
N LYS A 89 -0.15 -33.87 29.25
CA LYS A 89 -0.80 -34.86 30.14
C LYS A 89 -1.51 -35.96 29.36
N ILE A 90 -2.09 -35.62 28.22
CA ILE A 90 -2.80 -36.58 27.36
C ILE A 90 -1.77 -37.49 26.68
N ASP A 91 -0.75 -36.91 26.06
CA ASP A 91 0.33 -37.65 25.42
C ASP A 91 1.62 -36.81 25.42
N SER A 92 2.66 -37.36 26.04
CA SER A 92 3.96 -36.69 26.15
C SER A 92 4.76 -36.69 24.85
N ASN A 93 4.43 -37.58 23.90
CA ASN A 93 5.13 -37.75 22.63
C ASN A 93 4.48 -36.98 21.48
N LEU A 94 3.31 -36.36 21.69
CA LEU A 94 2.60 -35.59 20.68
C LEU A 94 3.37 -34.30 20.34
N PRO A 95 3.87 -34.17 19.10
CA PRO A 95 4.67 -33.01 18.75
C PRO A 95 3.75 -31.81 18.44
N VAL A 96 3.87 -30.74 19.23
CA VAL A 96 3.11 -29.51 19.04
C VAL A 96 3.92 -28.55 18.17
N PHE A 97 3.53 -28.42 16.91
CA PHE A 97 4.16 -27.52 15.94
C PHE A 97 3.33 -26.25 15.71
N ASN A 98 3.96 -25.20 15.15
CA ASN A 98 3.31 -23.93 14.78
C ASN A 98 2.54 -23.25 15.93
N VAL A 99 3.12 -23.27 17.12
CA VAL A 99 2.57 -22.60 18.30
C VAL A 99 2.80 -21.09 18.18
N GLY A 100 1.72 -20.32 18.15
CA GLY A 100 1.77 -18.87 18.11
C GLY A 100 0.39 -18.25 18.12
N THR A 101 0.34 -16.93 18.19
CA THR A 101 -0.92 -16.19 18.04
C THR A 101 -1.37 -16.21 16.59
N LEU A 102 -2.69 -16.12 16.36
CA LEU A 102 -3.23 -15.94 15.01
C LEU A 102 -2.59 -14.71 14.32
N ARG A 103 -2.26 -13.67 15.08
CA ARG A 103 -1.59 -12.46 14.57
C ARG A 103 -0.17 -12.71 14.11
N GLU A 104 0.62 -13.50 14.82
CA GLU A 104 1.97 -13.90 14.40
C GLU A 104 1.92 -14.76 13.13
N HIS A 105 0.98 -15.71 13.08
CA HIS A 105 0.81 -16.58 11.92
C HIS A 105 0.39 -15.78 10.67
N LEU A 106 -0.53 -14.84 10.82
CA LEU A 106 -0.90 -13.88 9.77
C LEU A 106 0.25 -12.94 9.40
N GLY A 107 1.09 -12.58 10.38
CA GLY A 107 2.27 -11.76 10.18
C GLY A 107 3.25 -12.37 9.18
N PHE A 108 3.47 -13.69 9.22
CA PHE A 108 4.33 -14.39 8.26
C PHE A 108 3.78 -14.33 6.83
N SER A 109 2.47 -14.45 6.64
CA SER A 109 1.84 -14.29 5.32
C SER A 109 1.92 -12.85 4.79
N LEU A 110 2.03 -11.86 5.69
CA LEU A 110 2.12 -10.44 5.34
C LEU A 110 3.57 -9.92 5.23
N LEU A 111 4.57 -10.70 5.64
CA LEU A 111 5.98 -10.30 5.59
C LEU A 111 6.44 -9.89 4.19
N PRO A 112 6.17 -10.65 3.11
CA PRO A 112 6.57 -10.26 1.76
C PRO A 112 5.99 -8.89 1.37
N ALA A 113 4.69 -8.68 1.61
CA ALA A 113 4.03 -7.41 1.31
C ALA A 113 4.62 -6.25 2.12
N ARG A 114 4.96 -6.48 3.39
CA ARG A 114 5.58 -5.45 4.25
C ARG A 114 6.99 -5.10 3.78
N ILE A 115 7.81 -6.08 3.43
CA ILE A 115 9.18 -5.86 2.93
C ILE A 115 9.14 -5.11 1.60
N THR A 116 8.29 -5.53 0.68
CA THR A 116 8.10 -4.84 -0.61
C THR A 116 7.62 -3.40 -0.40
N GLY A 117 6.67 -3.18 0.51
CA GLY A 117 6.19 -1.83 0.85
C GLY A 117 7.29 -0.93 1.41
N VAL A 118 8.15 -1.46 2.29
CA VAL A 118 9.30 -0.72 2.84
C VAL A 118 10.33 -0.39 1.74
N LEU A 119 10.67 -1.34 0.87
CA LEU A 119 11.59 -1.12 -0.23
C LEU A 119 11.06 -0.08 -1.24
N LEU A 120 9.78 -0.18 -1.61
CA LEU A 120 9.11 0.81 -2.45
C LEU A 120 9.08 2.19 -1.79
N GLY A 121 8.90 2.24 -0.47
CA GLY A 121 9.02 3.47 0.32
C GLY A 121 10.39 4.12 0.17
N TYR A 122 11.48 3.35 0.31
CA TYR A 122 12.84 3.85 0.09
C TYR A 122 13.06 4.31 -1.35
N PHE A 123 12.59 3.57 -2.35
CA PHE A 123 12.65 4.02 -3.75
C PHE A 123 11.86 5.30 -3.98
N GLY A 124 10.71 5.46 -3.33
CA GLY A 124 9.92 6.71 -3.36
C GLY A 124 10.71 7.90 -2.81
N ILE A 125 11.40 7.73 -1.67
CA ILE A 125 12.25 8.78 -1.08
C ILE A 125 13.41 9.15 -2.02
N LEU A 126 14.06 8.16 -2.63
CA LEU A 126 15.14 8.39 -3.60
C LEU A 126 14.64 9.11 -4.85
N ALA A 127 13.53 8.64 -5.44
CA ALA A 127 12.91 9.25 -6.60
C ALA A 127 12.51 10.70 -6.31
N LEU A 128 11.92 10.96 -5.14
CA LEU A 128 11.56 12.30 -4.68
C LEU A 128 12.81 13.20 -4.56
N SER A 129 13.91 12.67 -4.03
CA SER A 129 15.17 13.40 -3.90
C SER A 129 15.75 13.77 -5.27
N ILE A 130 15.79 12.82 -6.20
CA ILE A 130 16.25 13.03 -7.57
C ILE A 130 15.37 14.06 -8.29
N ALA A 131 14.05 13.93 -8.17
CA ALA A 131 13.09 14.88 -8.74
C ALA A 131 13.29 16.29 -8.18
N SER A 132 13.52 16.41 -6.87
CA SER A 132 13.78 17.68 -6.18
C SER A 132 15.06 18.36 -6.71
N VAL A 133 16.14 17.59 -6.85
CA VAL A 133 17.41 18.08 -7.41
C VAL A 133 17.25 18.48 -8.88
N GLY A 134 16.55 17.68 -9.68
CA GLY A 134 16.28 17.98 -11.09
C GLY A 134 15.45 19.26 -11.25
N LEU A 135 14.41 19.42 -10.44
CA LEU A 135 13.60 20.64 -10.41
C LEU A 135 14.43 21.86 -10.05
N TYR A 136 15.29 21.77 -9.02
CA TYR A 136 16.22 22.84 -8.67
C TYR A 136 17.16 23.17 -9.84
N GLY A 137 17.74 22.17 -10.50
CA GLY A 137 18.64 22.37 -11.64
C GLY A 137 17.98 23.10 -12.81
N VAL A 138 16.79 22.65 -13.23
CA VAL A 138 16.03 23.27 -14.33
C VAL A 138 15.64 24.71 -13.99
N MET A 139 15.18 24.95 -12.76
CA MET A 139 14.76 26.27 -12.30
C MET A 139 15.93 27.24 -12.17
N PHE A 140 17.03 26.80 -11.58
CA PHE A 140 18.27 27.56 -11.45
C PHE A 140 18.80 27.97 -12.83
N TYR A 141 18.85 27.03 -13.78
CA TYR A 141 19.32 27.29 -15.14
C TYR A 141 18.40 28.27 -15.89
N SER A 142 17.08 28.14 -15.75
CA SER A 142 16.10 29.04 -16.38
C SER A 142 16.22 30.48 -15.88
N VAL A 143 16.52 30.68 -14.59
CA VAL A 143 16.75 32.02 -14.01
C VAL A 143 18.07 32.60 -14.50
N ILE A 144 19.14 31.80 -14.53
CA ILE A 144 20.47 32.27 -14.98
C ILE A 144 20.43 32.75 -16.43
N GLN A 145 19.81 32.00 -17.34
CA GLN A 145 19.67 32.43 -18.73
C GLN A 145 18.93 33.77 -18.88
N ARG A 146 18.03 34.11 -17.94
CA ARG A 146 17.24 35.35 -17.96
C ARG A 146 17.85 36.49 -17.15
N THR A 147 19.03 36.31 -16.56
CA THR A 147 19.67 37.32 -15.70
C THR A 147 19.90 38.65 -16.43
N ARG A 148 20.24 38.62 -17.72
CA ARG A 148 20.44 39.82 -18.54
C ARG A 148 19.14 40.61 -18.75
N GLU A 149 18.04 39.93 -19.08
CA GLU A 149 16.71 40.54 -19.20
C GLU A 149 16.25 41.13 -17.85
N ILE A 150 16.50 40.40 -16.76
CA ILE A 150 16.20 40.84 -15.39
C ILE A 150 16.97 42.12 -15.06
N GLY A 151 18.27 42.18 -15.37
CA GLY A 151 19.11 43.36 -15.17
C GLY A 151 18.62 44.58 -15.96
N ILE A 152 18.24 44.39 -17.23
CA ILE A 152 17.68 45.46 -18.07
C ILE A 152 16.35 45.98 -17.49
N ARG A 153 15.44 45.10 -17.05
CA ARG A 153 14.16 45.51 -16.45
C ARG A 153 14.36 46.30 -15.15
N ILE A 154 15.30 45.89 -14.31
CA ILE A 154 15.63 46.61 -13.07
C ILE A 154 16.20 47.99 -13.41
N ALA A 155 17.09 48.09 -14.40
CA ALA A 155 17.65 49.36 -14.86
C ALA A 155 16.57 50.31 -15.44
N LEU A 156 15.51 49.76 -16.03
CA LEU A 156 14.34 50.50 -16.51
C LEU A 156 13.34 50.86 -15.39
N GLY A 157 13.63 50.55 -14.12
CA GLY A 157 12.83 50.92 -12.95
C GLY A 157 11.80 49.87 -12.49
N ALA A 158 11.85 48.64 -12.99
CA ALA A 158 10.96 47.57 -12.53
C ALA A 158 11.21 47.24 -11.04
N LYS A 159 10.12 47.07 -10.26
CA LYS A 159 10.23 46.67 -8.86
C LYS A 159 10.71 45.22 -8.74
N LYS A 160 11.62 44.96 -7.81
CA LYS A 160 12.15 43.61 -7.51
C LYS A 160 11.04 42.58 -7.22
N THR A 161 9.93 43.03 -6.63
CA THR A 161 8.75 42.21 -6.34
C THR A 161 8.05 41.69 -7.60
N ASP A 162 8.02 42.47 -8.68
CA ASP A 162 7.32 42.10 -9.92
C ASP A 162 8.11 41.02 -10.66
N ILE A 163 9.44 41.10 -10.59
CA ILE A 163 10.36 40.09 -11.13
C ILE A 163 10.28 38.79 -10.33
N LEU A 164 10.27 38.88 -8.99
CA LEU A 164 10.09 37.73 -8.11
C LEU A 164 8.76 37.01 -8.40
N LYS A 165 7.65 37.74 -8.48
CA LYS A 165 6.33 37.17 -8.81
C LYS A 165 6.32 36.48 -10.17
N LEU A 166 6.96 37.08 -11.18
CA LEU A 166 7.02 36.51 -12.52
C LEU A 166 7.78 35.16 -12.54
N ILE A 167 8.95 35.12 -11.88
CA ILE A 167 9.82 33.93 -11.88
C ILE A 167 9.18 32.82 -11.03
N VAL A 168 8.77 33.14 -9.82
CA VAL A 168 8.11 32.18 -8.91
C VAL A 168 6.79 31.69 -9.51
N GLY A 169 6.00 32.57 -10.13
CA GLY A 169 4.75 32.20 -10.79
C GLY A 169 4.95 31.23 -11.94
N LYS A 170 5.94 31.45 -12.81
CA LYS A 170 6.28 30.49 -13.89
C LYS A 170 6.76 29.15 -13.33
N GLY A 171 7.57 29.19 -12.27
CA GLY A 171 8.04 28.01 -11.56
C GLY A 171 6.92 27.17 -10.97
N LEU A 172 6.03 27.83 -10.25
CA LEU A 172 4.84 27.23 -9.67
C LEU A 172 3.89 26.66 -10.72
N LEU A 173 3.73 27.33 -11.86
CA LEU A 173 2.90 26.85 -12.96
C LEU A 173 3.47 25.58 -13.58
N LEU A 174 4.79 25.51 -13.77
CA LEU A 174 5.44 24.30 -14.29
C LEU A 174 5.33 23.14 -13.29
N ALA A 175 5.57 23.43 -12.01
CA ALA A 175 5.46 22.46 -10.93
C ALA A 175 4.03 21.96 -10.74
N SER A 176 3.03 22.84 -10.82
CA SER A 176 1.61 22.46 -10.66
C SER A 176 1.14 21.54 -11.80
N ILE A 177 1.57 21.79 -13.03
CA ILE A 177 1.28 20.90 -14.17
C ILE A 177 1.92 19.54 -13.95
N GLY A 178 3.20 19.51 -13.57
CA GLY A 178 3.92 18.25 -13.29
C GLY A 178 3.28 17.46 -12.17
N VAL A 179 2.91 18.13 -11.08
CA VAL A 179 2.20 17.53 -9.94
C VAL A 179 0.83 17.00 -10.36
N ALA A 180 0.03 17.78 -11.09
CA ALA A 180 -1.29 17.35 -11.54
C ALA A 180 -1.21 16.09 -12.42
N ILE A 181 -0.29 16.07 -13.39
CA ILE A 181 -0.08 14.91 -14.27
C ILE A 181 0.44 13.72 -13.45
N GLY A 182 1.43 13.92 -12.59
CA GLY A 182 2.00 12.87 -11.76
C GLY A 182 0.98 12.25 -10.82
N THR A 183 0.14 13.07 -10.17
CA THR A 183 -0.95 12.62 -9.30
C THR A 183 -2.01 11.83 -10.08
N ALA A 184 -2.38 12.27 -11.29
CA ALA A 184 -3.33 11.54 -12.13
C ALA A 184 -2.80 10.16 -12.55
N ILE A 185 -1.53 10.08 -12.96
CA ILE A 185 -0.86 8.82 -13.29
C ILE A 185 -0.78 7.91 -12.06
N ALA A 186 -0.35 8.45 -10.92
CA ALA A 186 -0.24 7.70 -9.67
C ALA A 186 -1.60 7.15 -9.21
N PHE A 187 -2.66 7.95 -9.29
CA PHE A 187 -4.02 7.52 -8.97
C PHE A 187 -4.48 6.38 -9.87
N THR A 188 -4.30 6.52 -11.19
CA THR A 188 -4.69 5.50 -12.18
C THR A 188 -3.93 4.18 -11.95
N LEU A 189 -2.62 4.27 -11.73
CA LEU A 189 -1.78 3.10 -11.51
C LEU A 189 -2.08 2.42 -10.17
N SER A 190 -2.35 3.20 -9.12
CA SER A 190 -2.75 2.66 -7.82
C SER A 190 -4.10 1.93 -7.91
N HIS A 191 -5.04 2.47 -8.68
CA HIS A 191 -6.32 1.82 -8.92
C HIS A 191 -6.14 0.50 -9.69
N LEU A 192 -5.34 0.48 -10.75
CA LEU A 192 -5.03 -0.76 -11.48
C LEU A 192 -4.37 -1.81 -10.57
N MET A 193 -3.44 -1.39 -9.71
CA MET A 193 -2.77 -2.29 -8.77
C MET A 193 -3.71 -2.82 -7.68
N SER A 194 -4.76 -2.07 -7.32
CA SER A 194 -5.75 -2.52 -6.33
C SER A 194 -6.50 -3.79 -6.75
N GLU A 195 -6.71 -3.96 -8.05
CA GLU A 195 -7.35 -5.15 -8.60
C GLU A 195 -6.46 -6.39 -8.42
N PHE A 196 -5.13 -6.21 -8.38
CA PHE A 196 -4.16 -7.27 -8.15
C PHE A 196 -3.85 -7.49 -6.66
N LEU A 197 -3.87 -6.45 -5.83
CA LEU A 197 -3.60 -6.51 -4.38
C LEU A 197 -4.88 -6.34 -3.57
N TYR A 198 -5.66 -7.41 -3.45
CA TYR A 198 -6.90 -7.43 -2.67
C TYR A 198 -6.67 -7.11 -1.17
N GLY A 199 -7.36 -6.09 -0.66
CA GLY A 199 -7.42 -5.77 0.77
C GLY A 199 -6.47 -4.68 1.26
N ILE A 200 -5.70 -4.04 0.37
CA ILE A 200 -4.92 -2.83 0.70
C ILE A 200 -5.75 -1.63 0.25
N SER A 201 -6.11 -0.75 1.20
CA SER A 201 -6.82 0.50 0.90
C SER A 201 -6.01 1.29 -0.13
N SER A 202 -6.50 1.31 -1.37
CA SER A 202 -5.67 1.57 -2.55
C SER A 202 -5.39 3.05 -2.79
N THR A 203 -5.93 3.89 -1.92
CA THR A 203 -5.74 5.33 -1.93
C THR A 203 -5.70 5.76 -0.47
N ASP A 204 -4.50 5.95 0.06
CA ASP A 204 -4.34 6.66 1.32
C ASP A 204 -4.41 8.17 1.00
N PRO A 205 -5.49 8.88 1.40
CA PRO A 205 -5.66 10.30 1.09
C PRO A 205 -4.53 11.14 1.67
N ILE A 206 -3.94 10.70 2.78
CA ILE A 206 -2.83 11.39 3.45
C ILE A 206 -1.60 11.39 2.54
N THR A 207 -1.25 10.24 1.96
CA THR A 207 -0.10 10.12 1.05
C THR A 207 -0.31 10.97 -0.22
N PHE A 208 -1.52 10.96 -0.80
CA PHE A 208 -1.87 11.77 -1.96
C PHE A 208 -1.93 13.28 -1.71
N LEU A 209 -1.96 13.70 -0.44
CA LEU A 209 -1.93 15.12 -0.06
C LEU A 209 -0.52 15.56 0.32
N ILE A 210 0.18 14.76 1.13
CA ILE A 210 1.52 15.09 1.64
C ILE A 210 2.55 15.17 0.51
N ILE A 211 2.59 14.19 -0.41
CA ILE A 211 3.63 14.13 -1.45
C ILE A 211 3.54 15.33 -2.42
N PRO A 212 2.37 15.65 -3.01
CA PRO A 212 2.21 16.86 -3.82
C PRO A 212 2.55 18.15 -3.07
N SER A 213 2.12 18.27 -1.81
CA SER A 213 2.40 19.45 -0.97
C SER A 213 3.90 19.63 -0.73
N LEU A 214 4.60 18.53 -0.46
CA LEU A 214 6.06 18.51 -0.28
C LEU A 214 6.77 18.92 -1.57
N LEU A 215 6.39 18.35 -2.72
CA LEU A 215 6.93 18.74 -4.03
C LEU A 215 6.68 20.22 -4.35
N MET A 216 5.49 20.74 -4.04
CA MET A 216 5.16 22.15 -4.23
C MET A 216 6.01 23.06 -3.34
N THR A 217 6.27 22.62 -2.10
CA THR A 217 7.16 23.33 -1.16
C THR A 217 8.60 23.35 -1.67
N VAL A 218 9.09 22.22 -2.18
CA VAL A 218 10.41 22.14 -2.83
C VAL A 218 10.47 23.05 -4.06
N ALA A 219 9.43 23.06 -4.91
CA ALA A 219 9.34 23.94 -6.07
C ALA A 219 9.37 25.43 -5.70
N LEU A 220 8.64 25.80 -4.64
CA LEU A 220 8.66 27.14 -4.07
C LEU A 220 10.07 27.54 -3.64
N ILE A 221 10.72 26.70 -2.82
CA ILE A 221 12.08 26.97 -2.32
C ILE A 221 13.08 27.06 -3.49
N ALA A 222 13.01 26.10 -4.42
CA ALA A 222 13.89 26.03 -5.58
C ALA A 222 13.71 27.19 -6.56
N SER A 223 12.51 27.77 -6.67
CA SER A 223 12.23 28.93 -7.51
C SER A 223 12.57 30.25 -6.82
N TYR A 224 12.30 30.35 -5.51
CA TYR A 224 12.46 31.57 -4.73
C TYR A 224 13.94 31.90 -4.46
N ILE A 225 14.75 30.92 -4.08
CA ILE A 225 16.19 31.13 -3.76
C ILE A 225 16.97 31.77 -4.93
N PRO A 226 16.95 31.22 -6.17
CA PRO A 226 17.67 31.82 -7.28
C PRO A 226 17.05 33.15 -7.73
N ALA A 227 15.72 33.28 -7.71
CA ALA A 227 15.05 34.54 -8.07
C ALA A 227 15.45 35.67 -7.12
N HIS A 228 15.47 35.40 -5.80
CA HIS A 228 15.90 36.35 -4.79
C HIS A 228 17.37 36.74 -4.97
N ARG A 229 18.25 35.76 -5.20
CA ARG A 229 19.66 36.01 -5.52
C ARG A 229 19.80 36.91 -6.75
N ALA A 230 19.08 36.65 -7.84
CA ALA A 230 19.14 37.45 -9.06
C ALA A 230 18.72 38.91 -8.84
N THR A 231 17.72 39.19 -7.99
CA THR A 231 17.29 40.57 -7.67
C THR A 231 18.24 41.35 -6.74
N LYS A 232 19.19 40.65 -6.10
CA LYS A 232 20.23 41.25 -5.25
C LYS A 232 21.53 41.51 -5.99
N ILE A 233 21.72 40.97 -7.20
CA ILE A 233 22.89 41.26 -8.02
C ILE A 233 22.82 42.72 -8.46
N ASP A 234 23.90 43.46 -8.19
CA ASP A 234 24.03 44.87 -8.52
C ASP A 234 24.00 45.03 -10.06
N PRO A 235 23.08 45.83 -10.65
CA PRO A 235 22.95 45.96 -12.10
C PRO A 235 24.26 46.39 -12.81
N LEU A 236 25.15 47.11 -12.09
CA LEU A 236 26.47 47.50 -12.60
C LEU A 236 27.45 46.32 -12.76
N VAL A 237 27.30 45.23 -11.98
CA VAL A 237 28.12 44.01 -12.12
C VAL A 237 27.56 43.10 -13.23
N ALA A 238 26.24 43.13 -13.45
CA ALA A 238 25.59 42.34 -14.51
C ALA A 238 25.94 42.83 -15.93
N LEU A 239 26.31 44.11 -16.09
CA LEU A 239 26.75 44.71 -17.36
C LEU A 239 28.25 44.58 -17.64
N ARG A 240 29.05 44.12 -16.66
CA ARG A 240 30.53 44.06 -16.75
C ARG A 240 31.09 42.63 -16.84
N LYS A 241 30.23 41.61 -16.83
CA LYS A 241 30.63 40.24 -17.15
C LYS A 241 30.51 40.02 -18.65
N ASP A 242 31.61 40.31 -19.35
CA ASP A 242 31.94 39.71 -20.64
C ASP A 242 32.56 38.33 -20.43
#